data_AF-A0A848YEZ1-F1
#
_entry.id   AF-A0A848YEZ1-F1
#
_cell.length_a   1.000
_cell.length_b   1.000
_cell.length_c   1.000
_cell.angle_alpha   90.00
_cell.angle_beta   90.00
_cell.angle_gamma   90.00
#
_symmetry.space_group_name_H-M   'P 1'
#
loop_
_entity.id
_entity.type
_entity.pdbx_description
1 polymer ?
#
loop_
_entity_poly.entity_id
_entity_poly.type
_entity_poly.pdbx_seq_one_letter_code
_entity_poly.pdbx_strand_id
1 'polypeptide(L)'
;MSSKAPDPRLFAGDLFGEVYQAELVAQPQRVTMGVLLPGLVTCLIASLAAMWLAEHYGFPAILLGLLIGLALHFLSDHPALGAGLDFAARHFLRIGIVLLGLQVTLMQIGAIGWIPFAGLLAIMAAAFGAGMLGAKLSGQGRYAGILAGGATAICGASAALALYSVIGRDRLDQARFTITLVGVALASALALSTYPLIAETLGLDATAAGYLVGASIHDVAQAIGGGYAISDAAGAQATIIKLARVALLAPVVALVALWLGEAGASGESRKPMWRRISMPWFIIAFLALVLVNSFVSMPGCVAENGLAASKFLLLLAVTATAMRSRLSLLLEAGWRPLVPVITATLASFAMALFVATMLI
;
A
#
# COMPACT_ATOMS: atom_id res chain seq x y z
N MET A 1 -22.39 35.30 -4.79
CA MET A 1 -22.54 34.25 -5.82
C MET A 1 -22.96 32.98 -5.10
N SER A 2 -24.05 32.36 -5.52
CA SER A 2 -24.71 31.26 -4.80
C SER A 2 -23.75 30.11 -4.49
N SER A 3 -23.45 29.90 -3.21
CA SER A 3 -22.67 28.77 -2.68
C SER A 3 -23.53 27.51 -2.78
N LYS A 4 -23.69 26.98 -3.99
CA LYS A 4 -24.31 25.67 -4.20
C LYS A 4 -23.32 24.63 -3.68
N ALA A 5 -23.71 23.87 -2.65
CA ALA A 5 -22.91 22.76 -2.18
C ALA A 5 -22.58 21.82 -3.36
N PRO A 6 -21.33 21.30 -3.46
CA PRO A 6 -20.96 20.39 -4.53
C PRO A 6 -21.90 19.18 -4.56
N ASP A 7 -22.33 18.75 -5.75
CA ASP A 7 -23.21 17.58 -5.87
C ASP A 7 -22.51 16.34 -5.29
N PRO A 8 -23.02 15.71 -4.22
CA PRO A 8 -22.36 14.59 -3.54
C PRO A 8 -22.15 13.37 -4.45
N ARG A 9 -22.87 13.27 -5.58
CA ARG A 9 -22.64 12.23 -6.60
C ARG A 9 -21.29 12.36 -7.30
N LEU A 10 -20.70 13.56 -7.33
CA LEU A 10 -19.38 13.83 -7.89
C LEU A 10 -18.23 13.29 -7.00
N PHE A 11 -18.53 12.92 -5.75
CA PHE A 11 -17.55 12.54 -4.72
C PHE A 11 -17.76 11.13 -4.15
N ALA A 12 -18.68 10.36 -4.74
CA ALA A 12 -19.00 9.00 -4.30
C ALA A 12 -17.80 8.03 -4.31
N GLY A 13 -16.70 8.38 -5.00
CA GLY A 13 -15.45 7.60 -5.10
C GLY A 13 -14.25 8.20 -4.36
N ASP A 14 -14.47 9.16 -3.47
CA ASP A 14 -13.43 9.70 -2.59
C ASP A 14 -13.29 8.81 -1.36
N LEU A 15 -12.53 7.72 -1.47
CA LEU A 15 -12.39 6.71 -0.40
C LEU A 15 -11.99 7.30 0.96
N PHE A 16 -11.27 8.42 0.96
CA PHE A 16 -10.73 9.07 2.15
C PHE A 16 -11.31 10.47 2.40
N GLY A 17 -12.28 10.91 1.59
CA GLY A 17 -12.88 12.24 1.69
C GLY A 17 -11.96 13.40 1.34
N GLU A 18 -10.74 13.18 0.81
CA GLU A 18 -9.74 14.24 0.65
C GLU A 18 -10.06 15.21 -0.50
N VAL A 19 -10.75 14.75 -1.55
CA VAL A 19 -11.14 15.58 -2.71
C VAL A 19 -12.41 16.37 -2.40
N TYR A 20 -13.41 15.72 -1.80
CA TYR A 20 -14.63 16.37 -1.32
C TYR A 20 -14.31 17.38 -0.22
N GLN A 21 -13.43 17.01 0.71
CA GLN A 21 -12.96 17.94 1.73
C GLN A 21 -12.11 19.03 1.10
N ALA A 22 -11.19 18.79 0.15
CA ALA A 22 -10.44 19.87 -0.48
C ALA A 22 -11.35 20.91 -1.18
N GLU A 23 -12.47 20.49 -1.78
CA GLU A 23 -13.46 21.39 -2.40
C GLU A 23 -14.42 22.05 -1.38
N LEU A 24 -14.70 21.42 -0.24
CA LEU A 24 -15.44 22.02 0.88
C LEU A 24 -14.57 22.93 1.77
N VAL A 25 -13.26 22.67 1.84
CA VAL A 25 -12.26 23.29 2.74
C VAL A 25 -11.71 24.58 2.15
N ALA A 26 -12.63 25.41 1.64
CA ALA A 26 -12.48 26.85 1.85
C ALA A 26 -12.52 27.20 3.36
N GLN A 27 -12.80 26.23 4.25
CA GLN A 27 -12.65 26.36 5.71
C GLN A 27 -11.96 25.14 6.36
N PRO A 28 -10.86 25.32 7.11
CA PRO A 28 -10.16 24.22 7.78
C PRO A 28 -11.00 23.74 8.97
N GLN A 29 -11.64 22.56 8.84
CA GLN A 29 -12.25 21.90 10.00
C GLN A 29 -11.15 21.49 10.97
N ARG A 30 -11.18 22.04 12.19
CA ARG A 30 -10.29 21.62 13.28
C ARG A 30 -10.60 20.16 13.62
N VAL A 31 -9.66 19.27 13.36
CA VAL A 31 -9.72 17.87 13.77
C VAL A 31 -9.60 17.83 15.31
N THR A 32 -10.73 17.79 16.00
CA THR A 32 -10.78 17.64 17.46
C THR A 32 -10.65 16.16 17.83
N MET A 33 -9.91 15.83 18.89
CA MET A 33 -9.73 14.46 19.41
C MET A 33 -11.06 13.67 19.51
N GLY A 34 -12.16 14.33 19.88
CA GLY A 34 -13.47 13.70 20.00
C GLY A 34 -14.05 13.15 18.69
N VAL A 35 -13.62 13.64 17.53
CA VAL A 35 -14.07 13.17 16.20
C VAL A 35 -13.31 11.92 15.77
N LEU A 36 -12.07 11.73 16.25
CA LEU A 36 -11.24 10.57 15.91
C LEU A 36 -11.52 9.36 16.81
N LEU A 37 -11.89 9.63 18.05
CA LEU A 37 -11.95 8.62 19.12
C LEU A 37 -12.82 7.40 18.77
N PRO A 38 -14.04 7.54 18.20
CA PRO A 38 -14.88 6.38 17.92
C PRO A 38 -14.22 5.40 16.94
N GLY A 39 -13.70 5.91 15.81
CA GLY A 39 -13.04 5.08 14.81
C GLY A 39 -11.75 4.43 15.33
N LEU A 40 -10.97 5.17 16.13
CA LEU A 40 -9.75 4.65 16.76
C LEU A 40 -10.05 3.51 17.74
N VAL A 41 -11.07 3.67 18.59
CA VAL A 41 -11.48 2.65 19.56
C VAL A 41 -11.98 1.39 18.84
N THR A 42 -12.80 1.53 17.80
CA THR A 42 -13.27 0.37 17.02
C THR A 42 -12.11 -0.37 16.36
N CYS A 43 -11.17 0.36 15.75
CA CYS A 43 -9.96 -0.22 15.15
C CYS A 43 -9.11 -0.96 16.20
N LEU A 44 -8.95 -0.36 17.38
CA LEU A 44 -8.21 -0.96 18.49
C LEU A 44 -8.86 -2.26 18.96
N ILE A 45 -10.18 -2.26 19.21
CA ILE A 45 -10.92 -3.45 19.64
C ILE A 45 -10.79 -4.57 18.60
N ALA A 46 -11.00 -4.25 17.32
CA ALA A 46 -10.87 -5.23 16.23
C ALA A 46 -9.45 -5.82 16.13
N SER A 47 -8.42 -4.99 16.33
CA SER A 47 -7.02 -5.42 16.29
C SER A 47 -6.63 -6.26 17.51
N LEU A 48 -7.13 -5.92 18.70
CA LEU A 48 -6.94 -6.74 19.90
C LEU A 48 -7.64 -8.10 19.77
N ALA A 49 -8.85 -8.13 19.18
CA ALA A 49 -9.51 -9.38 18.84
C ALA A 49 -8.67 -10.22 17.86
N ALA A 50 -8.09 -9.59 16.83
CA ALA A 50 -7.20 -10.26 15.89
C ALA A 50 -5.96 -10.87 16.58
N MET A 51 -5.31 -10.14 17.50
CA MET A 51 -4.19 -10.65 18.27
C MET A 51 -4.59 -11.83 19.16
N TRP A 52 -5.72 -11.71 19.86
CA TRP A 52 -6.21 -12.80 20.70
C TRP A 52 -6.48 -14.07 19.89
N LEU A 53 -7.14 -13.95 18.72
CA LEU A 53 -7.34 -15.07 17.82
C LEU A 53 -6.01 -15.64 17.28
N ALA A 54 -5.05 -14.77 16.96
CA ALA A 54 -3.73 -15.18 16.46
C ALA A 54 -3.01 -16.06 17.48
N GLU A 55 -2.99 -15.65 18.74
CA GLU A 55 -2.36 -16.39 19.83
C GLU A 55 -3.03 -17.74 20.10
N HIS A 56 -4.35 -17.84 19.94
CA HIS A 56 -5.10 -19.07 20.24
C HIS A 56 -5.12 -20.08 19.07
N TYR A 57 -5.09 -19.61 17.82
CA TYR A 57 -5.24 -20.47 16.63
C TYR A 57 -3.98 -20.57 15.78
N GLY A 58 -2.90 -19.85 16.10
CA GLY A 58 -1.63 -19.91 15.38
C GLY A 58 -1.62 -19.21 14.02
N PHE A 59 -2.62 -18.36 13.72
CA PHE A 59 -2.65 -17.57 12.49
C PHE A 59 -1.90 -16.24 12.64
N PRO A 60 -1.32 -15.68 11.56
CA PRO A 60 -0.70 -14.37 11.62
C PRO A 60 -1.68 -13.25 12.01
N ALA A 61 -1.33 -12.45 13.03
CA ALA A 61 -2.20 -11.40 13.55
C ALA A 61 -2.61 -10.36 12.49
N ILE A 62 -1.72 -9.99 11.58
CA ILE A 62 -2.00 -9.02 10.51
C ILE A 62 -3.01 -9.55 9.49
N LEU A 63 -2.95 -10.86 9.19
CA LEU A 63 -3.95 -11.52 8.37
C LEU A 63 -5.31 -11.53 9.07
N LEU A 64 -5.35 -11.88 10.36
CA LEU A 64 -6.60 -11.84 11.12
C LEU A 64 -7.15 -10.42 11.25
N GLY A 65 -6.31 -9.41 11.44
CA GLY A 65 -6.72 -8.00 11.47
C GLY A 65 -7.34 -7.54 10.14
N LEU A 66 -6.74 -7.97 9.02
CA LEU A 66 -7.31 -7.77 7.69
C LEU A 66 -8.69 -8.44 7.54
N LEU A 67 -8.82 -9.72 7.91
CA LEU A 67 -10.06 -10.47 7.77
C LEU A 67 -11.18 -9.92 8.68
N ILE A 68 -10.87 -9.63 9.94
CA ILE A 68 -11.79 -9.01 10.89
C ILE A 68 -12.17 -7.61 10.40
N GLY A 69 -11.20 -6.81 9.96
CA GLY A 69 -11.48 -5.48 9.43
C GLY A 69 -12.42 -5.53 8.22
N LEU A 70 -12.21 -6.47 7.29
CA LEU A 70 -13.11 -6.68 6.14
C LEU A 70 -14.51 -7.12 6.59
N ALA A 71 -14.61 -8.02 7.57
CA ALA A 71 -15.89 -8.43 8.14
C ALA A 71 -16.64 -7.27 8.81
N LEU A 72 -15.90 -6.32 9.39
CA LEU A 72 -16.43 -5.13 10.04
C LEU A 72 -16.58 -3.92 9.08
N HIS A 73 -16.48 -4.12 7.76
CA HIS A 73 -16.58 -3.04 6.78
C HIS A 73 -17.88 -2.22 6.91
N PHE A 74 -19.00 -2.87 7.24
CA PHE A 74 -20.30 -2.21 7.43
C PHE A 74 -20.29 -1.09 8.49
N LEU A 75 -19.37 -1.14 9.45
CA LEU A 75 -19.21 -0.07 10.44
C LEU A 75 -18.61 1.20 9.83
N SER A 76 -17.87 1.09 8.74
CA SER A 76 -17.20 2.22 8.10
C SER A 76 -18.18 3.21 7.42
N ASP A 77 -19.43 2.79 7.19
CA ASP A 77 -20.50 3.65 6.69
C ASP A 77 -21.03 4.61 7.77
N HIS A 78 -20.75 4.33 9.05
CA HIS A 78 -21.14 5.22 10.13
C HIS A 78 -20.25 6.48 10.14
N PRO A 79 -20.82 7.70 10.02
CA PRO A 79 -20.05 8.93 9.83
C PRO A 79 -19.09 9.24 10.99
N ALA A 80 -19.41 8.79 12.21
CA ALA A 80 -18.56 8.97 13.39
C ALA A 80 -17.27 8.12 13.38
N LEU A 81 -17.21 7.04 12.58
CA LEU A 81 -16.06 6.12 12.58
C LEU A 81 -15.03 6.46 11.51
N GLY A 82 -15.46 7.04 10.39
CA GLY A 82 -14.61 7.27 9.21
C GLY A 82 -13.31 8.02 9.51
N ALA A 83 -13.40 9.16 10.21
CA ALA A 83 -12.23 10.00 10.48
C ALA A 83 -11.16 9.29 11.33
N GLY A 84 -11.57 8.52 12.35
CA GLY A 84 -10.66 7.75 13.20
C GLY A 84 -10.01 6.59 12.46
N LEU A 85 -10.78 5.87 11.63
CA LEU A 85 -10.26 4.79 10.79
C LEU A 85 -9.25 5.31 9.75
N ASP A 86 -9.58 6.42 9.09
CA ASP A 86 -8.70 7.07 8.11
C ASP A 86 -7.42 7.57 8.77
N PHE A 87 -7.51 8.09 10.00
CA PHE A 87 -6.34 8.47 10.78
C PHE A 87 -5.46 7.26 11.08
N ALA A 88 -6.03 6.16 11.60
CA ALA A 88 -5.29 4.94 11.92
C ALA A 88 -4.60 4.34 10.69
N ALA A 89 -5.34 4.19 9.58
CA ALA A 89 -4.82 3.64 8.33
C ALA A 89 -3.59 4.42 7.81
N ARG A 90 -3.59 5.74 7.96
CA ARG A 90 -2.49 6.59 7.44
C ARG A 90 -1.35 6.81 8.45
N HIS A 91 -1.67 7.17 9.69
CA HIS A 91 -0.66 7.61 10.65
C HIS A 91 0.05 6.45 11.32
N PHE A 92 -0.69 5.42 11.75
CA PHE A 92 -0.07 4.25 12.38
C PHE A 92 0.80 3.48 11.39
N LEU A 93 0.40 3.40 10.11
CA LEU A 93 1.26 2.84 9.06
C LEU A 93 2.61 3.56 8.97
N ARG A 94 2.58 4.90 8.86
CA ARG A 94 3.80 5.71 8.70
C ARG A 94 4.69 5.63 9.92
N ILE A 95 4.12 5.73 11.12
CA ILE A 95 4.88 5.62 12.37
C ILE A 95 5.46 4.21 12.53
N GLY A 96 4.69 3.17 12.24
CA GLY A 96 5.16 1.79 12.27
C GLY A 96 6.35 1.57 11.33
N ILE A 97 6.26 2.04 10.08
CA ILE A 97 7.38 1.98 9.13
C ILE A 97 8.61 2.72 9.66
N VAL A 98 8.45 3.92 10.21
CA VAL A 98 9.57 4.68 10.80
C VAL A 98 10.25 3.86 11.90
N LEU A 99 9.48 3.29 12.83
CA LEU A 99 10.01 2.44 13.91
C LEU A 99 10.74 1.19 13.42
N LEU A 100 10.40 0.65 12.25
CA LEU A 100 11.18 -0.46 11.64
C LEU A 100 12.61 -0.06 11.26
N GLY A 101 12.91 1.25 11.18
CA GLY A 101 14.28 1.72 11.00
C GLY A 101 15.20 1.30 12.16
N LEU A 102 14.64 1.00 13.34
CA LEU A 102 15.38 0.45 14.49
C LEU A 102 15.80 -1.02 14.30
N GLN A 103 15.23 -1.71 13.30
CA GLN A 103 15.45 -3.13 13.03
C GLN A 103 16.29 -3.39 11.78
N VAL A 104 16.52 -2.33 10.98
CA VAL A 104 17.24 -2.40 9.72
C VAL A 104 18.55 -1.61 9.83
N THR A 105 19.62 -2.13 9.23
CA THR A 105 20.94 -1.50 9.16
C THR A 105 21.36 -1.20 7.71
N LEU A 106 22.27 -0.25 7.53
CA LEU A 106 22.89 0.03 6.23
C LEU A 106 23.61 -1.18 5.65
N MET A 107 24.23 -2.01 6.51
CA MET A 107 24.85 -3.25 6.05
C MET A 107 23.82 -4.21 5.47
N GLN A 108 22.66 -4.38 6.09
CA GLN A 108 21.58 -5.21 5.54
C GLN A 108 21.05 -4.67 4.22
N ILE A 109 20.88 -3.34 4.10
CA ILE A 109 20.47 -2.71 2.83
C ILE A 109 21.53 -2.93 1.74
N GLY A 110 22.81 -2.74 2.07
CA GLY A 110 23.91 -2.96 1.13
C GLY A 110 24.11 -4.43 0.75
N ALA A 111 23.85 -5.35 1.68
CA ALA A 111 23.96 -6.79 1.49
C ALA A 111 22.91 -7.37 0.52
N ILE A 112 21.83 -6.63 0.24
CA ILE A 112 20.90 -6.99 -0.83
C ILE A 112 21.66 -7.14 -2.15
N GLY A 113 22.66 -6.29 -2.39
CA GLY A 113 23.44 -6.36 -3.62
C GLY A 113 22.66 -5.92 -4.87
N TRP A 114 23.36 -5.90 -6.00
CA TRP A 114 22.78 -5.38 -7.25
C TRP A 114 21.78 -6.36 -7.89
N ILE A 115 21.93 -7.67 -7.67
CA ILE A 115 21.12 -8.71 -8.32
C ILE A 115 19.65 -8.64 -7.89
N PRO A 116 19.31 -8.64 -6.58
CA PRO A 116 17.91 -8.51 -6.16
C PRO A 116 17.34 -7.13 -6.49
N PHE A 117 18.15 -6.07 -6.56
CA PHE A 117 17.68 -4.77 -7.04
C PHE A 117 17.34 -4.80 -8.54
N ALA A 118 18.15 -5.42 -9.38
CA ALA A 118 17.84 -5.63 -10.80
C ALA A 118 16.62 -6.53 -10.98
N GLY A 119 16.50 -7.59 -10.17
CA GLY A 119 15.33 -8.45 -10.08
C GLY A 119 14.08 -7.64 -9.71
N LEU A 120 14.18 -6.71 -8.76
CA LEU A 120 13.09 -5.83 -8.35
C LEU A 120 12.60 -4.96 -9.51
N LEU A 121 13.52 -4.35 -10.26
CA LEU A 121 13.19 -3.58 -11.46
C LEU A 121 12.51 -4.44 -12.53
N ALA A 122 12.98 -5.68 -12.72
CA ALA A 122 12.38 -6.63 -13.66
C ALA A 122 10.96 -7.04 -13.23
N ILE A 123 10.73 -7.29 -11.95
CA ILE A 123 9.40 -7.58 -11.37
C ILE A 123 8.46 -6.39 -11.59
N MET A 124 8.93 -5.17 -11.30
CA MET A 124 8.14 -3.95 -11.52
C MET A 124 7.78 -3.77 -13.00
N ALA A 125 8.74 -3.97 -13.91
CA ALA A 125 8.51 -3.89 -15.34
C ALA A 125 7.53 -4.97 -15.84
N ALA A 126 7.68 -6.21 -15.35
CA ALA A 126 6.80 -7.32 -15.68
C ALA A 126 5.36 -7.06 -15.21
N ALA A 127 5.17 -6.61 -13.97
CA ALA A 127 3.87 -6.25 -13.42
C ALA A 127 3.22 -5.09 -14.20
N PHE A 128 3.99 -4.05 -14.53
CA PHE A 128 3.51 -2.90 -15.30
C PHE A 128 3.08 -3.33 -16.72
N GLY A 129 3.92 -4.07 -17.42
CA GLY A 129 3.65 -4.58 -18.76
C GLY A 129 2.47 -5.56 -18.79
N ALA A 130 2.37 -6.45 -17.81
CA ALA A 130 1.26 -7.39 -17.68
C ALA A 130 -0.06 -6.67 -17.40
N GLY A 131 -0.08 -5.63 -16.58
CA GLY A 131 -1.27 -4.81 -16.37
C GLY A 131 -1.74 -4.10 -17.65
N MET A 132 -0.80 -3.57 -18.44
CA MET A 132 -1.10 -3.01 -19.76
C MET A 132 -1.66 -4.06 -20.73
N LEU A 133 -1.07 -5.26 -20.73
CA LEU A 133 -1.55 -6.37 -21.54
C LEU A 133 -2.94 -6.82 -21.10
N GLY A 134 -3.18 -6.97 -19.79
CA GLY A 134 -4.48 -7.32 -19.22
C GLY A 134 -5.58 -6.30 -19.54
N ALA A 135 -5.24 -5.02 -19.56
CA ALA A 135 -6.16 -3.98 -20.04
C ALA A 135 -6.53 -4.19 -21.50
N LYS A 136 -5.54 -4.43 -22.37
CA LYS A 136 -5.79 -4.73 -23.79
C LYS A 136 -6.67 -5.98 -23.97
N LEU A 137 -6.37 -7.06 -23.24
CA LEU A 137 -7.10 -8.33 -23.30
C LEU A 137 -8.55 -8.22 -22.83
N SER A 138 -8.83 -7.33 -21.87
CA SER A 138 -10.18 -7.08 -21.35
C SER A 138 -10.94 -5.98 -22.12
N GLY A 139 -10.39 -5.49 -23.23
CA GLY A 139 -10.98 -4.41 -24.03
C GLY A 139 -10.94 -3.04 -23.35
N GLN A 140 -10.10 -2.86 -22.35
CA GLN A 140 -9.92 -1.59 -21.64
C GLN A 140 -8.86 -0.72 -22.33
N GLY A 141 -8.99 0.60 -22.11
CA GLY A 141 -8.04 1.57 -22.65
C GLY A 141 -6.67 1.50 -21.98
N ARG A 142 -5.64 1.98 -22.67
CA ARG A 142 -4.25 2.02 -22.17
C ARG A 142 -4.10 2.66 -20.80
N TYR A 143 -4.90 3.67 -20.47
CA TYR A 143 -4.85 4.38 -19.19
C TYR A 143 -5.25 3.49 -18.00
N ALA A 144 -6.20 2.57 -18.21
CA ALA A 144 -6.55 1.58 -17.19
C ALA A 144 -5.38 0.60 -16.95
N GLY A 145 -4.68 0.22 -18.02
CA GLY A 145 -3.47 -0.60 -17.94
C GLY A 145 -2.31 0.07 -17.21
N ILE A 146 -2.06 1.35 -17.50
CA ILE A 146 -1.06 2.16 -16.77
C ILE A 146 -1.40 2.26 -15.29
N LEU A 147 -2.67 2.57 -14.98
CA LEU A 147 -3.12 2.72 -13.62
C LEU A 147 -2.97 1.41 -12.85
N ALA A 148 -3.54 0.32 -13.36
CA ALA A 148 -3.54 -0.98 -12.67
C ALA A 148 -2.13 -1.59 -12.60
N GLY A 149 -1.40 -1.60 -13.72
CA GLY A 149 -0.03 -2.12 -13.78
C GLY A 149 0.91 -1.34 -12.87
N GLY A 150 0.86 -0.01 -12.92
CA GLY A 150 1.70 0.84 -12.07
C GLY A 150 1.31 0.80 -10.58
N ALA A 151 0.01 0.75 -10.27
CA ALA A 151 -0.46 0.55 -8.90
C ALA A 151 0.08 -0.76 -8.31
N THR A 152 -0.10 -1.88 -9.02
CA THR A 152 0.37 -3.21 -8.61
C THR A 152 1.90 -3.29 -8.53
N ALA A 153 2.61 -2.65 -9.45
CA ALA A 153 4.08 -2.69 -9.53
C ALA A 153 4.78 -1.93 -8.38
N ILE A 154 4.16 -0.92 -7.78
CA ILE A 154 4.84 -0.04 -6.80
C ILE A 154 4.38 -0.30 -5.36
N CYS A 155 3.24 0.29 -4.97
CA CYS A 155 2.77 0.29 -3.58
C CYS A 155 1.23 0.30 -3.48
N GLY A 156 0.55 -0.08 -4.57
CA GLY A 156 -0.90 -0.10 -4.66
C GLY A 156 -1.52 1.29 -4.67
N ALA A 157 -2.12 1.69 -3.54
CA ALA A 157 -3.00 2.84 -3.44
C ALA A 157 -2.32 4.19 -3.74
N SER A 158 -1.16 4.47 -3.14
CA SER A 158 -0.46 5.74 -3.36
C SER A 158 0.04 5.87 -4.79
N ALA A 159 0.44 4.76 -5.41
CA ALA A 159 0.82 4.72 -6.81
C ALA A 159 -0.37 4.95 -7.74
N ALA A 160 -1.53 4.33 -7.45
CA ALA A 160 -2.76 4.57 -8.20
C ALA A 160 -3.15 6.06 -8.16
N LEU A 161 -3.14 6.69 -6.98
CA LEU A 161 -3.44 8.12 -6.83
C LEU A 161 -2.48 9.01 -7.63
N ALA A 162 -1.17 8.75 -7.54
CA ALA A 162 -0.16 9.50 -8.27
C ALA A 162 -0.32 9.35 -9.79
N LEU A 163 -0.51 8.12 -10.27
CA LEU A 163 -0.72 7.85 -11.70
C LEU A 163 -2.03 8.45 -12.20
N TYR A 164 -3.11 8.38 -11.41
CA TYR A 164 -4.39 9.00 -11.75
C TYR A 164 -4.28 10.52 -11.88
N SER A 165 -3.48 11.17 -11.03
CA SER A 165 -3.20 12.62 -11.12
C SER A 165 -2.43 13.01 -12.39
N VAL A 166 -1.63 12.10 -12.93
CA VAL A 166 -0.89 12.27 -14.19
C VAL A 166 -1.76 11.93 -15.41
N ILE A 167 -2.61 10.91 -15.30
CA ILE A 167 -3.52 10.48 -16.36
C ILE A 167 -4.63 11.53 -16.57
N GLY A 168 -5.23 12.03 -15.49
CA GLY A 168 -6.33 12.99 -15.54
C GLY A 168 -7.71 12.35 -15.72
N ARG A 169 -8.73 13.01 -15.16
CA ARG A 169 -10.13 12.53 -15.12
C ARG A 169 -10.79 12.43 -16.50
N ASP A 170 -10.31 13.22 -17.46
CA ASP A 170 -10.85 13.22 -18.83
C ASP A 170 -10.46 11.95 -19.61
N ARG A 171 -9.37 11.29 -19.20
CA ARG A 171 -8.80 10.11 -19.88
C ARG A 171 -9.13 8.80 -19.15
N LEU A 172 -9.37 8.87 -17.84
CA LEU A 172 -9.81 7.75 -17.03
C LEU A 172 -10.86 8.24 -16.04
N ASP A 173 -12.02 7.63 -16.05
CA ASP A 173 -13.13 7.96 -15.17
C ASP A 173 -12.87 7.50 -13.72
N GLN A 174 -13.48 8.23 -12.78
CA GLN A 174 -13.34 7.99 -11.34
C GLN A 174 -13.80 6.59 -10.93
N ALA A 175 -14.81 6.02 -11.61
CA ALA A 175 -15.31 4.69 -11.30
C ALA A 175 -14.22 3.64 -11.56
N ARG A 176 -13.57 3.67 -12.73
CA ARG A 176 -12.44 2.75 -13.02
C ARG A 176 -11.25 2.95 -12.10
N PHE A 177 -10.93 4.19 -11.74
CA PHE A 177 -9.92 4.47 -10.72
C PHE A 177 -10.25 3.76 -9.39
N THR A 178 -11.49 3.94 -8.93
CA THR A 178 -11.98 3.36 -7.67
C THR A 178 -11.97 1.83 -7.71
N ILE A 179 -12.47 1.23 -8.79
CA ILE A 179 -12.48 -0.23 -8.99
C ILE A 179 -11.05 -0.79 -9.00
N THR A 180 -10.12 -0.11 -9.66
CA THR A 180 -8.71 -0.50 -9.67
C THR A 180 -8.13 -0.48 -8.25
N LEU A 181 -8.43 0.57 -7.47
CA LEU A 181 -7.94 0.70 -6.10
C LEU A 181 -8.44 -0.44 -5.20
N VAL A 182 -9.74 -0.75 -5.25
CA VAL A 182 -10.31 -1.85 -4.47
C VAL A 182 -9.79 -3.20 -4.97
N GLY A 183 -9.64 -3.37 -6.29
CA GLY A 183 -9.07 -4.58 -6.89
C GLY A 183 -7.64 -4.84 -6.45
N VAL A 184 -6.79 -3.82 -6.41
CA VAL A 184 -5.40 -3.93 -5.94
C VAL A 184 -5.35 -4.22 -4.43
N ALA A 185 -6.22 -3.59 -3.65
CA ALA A 185 -6.31 -3.86 -2.21
C ALA A 185 -6.70 -5.32 -1.95
N LEU A 186 -7.66 -5.87 -2.70
CA LEU A 186 -8.03 -7.28 -2.62
C LEU A 186 -6.94 -8.22 -3.11
N ALA A 187 -6.30 -7.92 -4.24
CA ALA A 187 -5.21 -8.73 -4.75
C ALA A 187 -4.06 -8.80 -3.72
N SER A 188 -3.78 -7.69 -3.05
CA SER A 188 -2.80 -7.62 -1.96
C SER A 188 -3.23 -8.39 -0.71
N ALA A 189 -4.52 -8.32 -0.35
CA ALA A 189 -5.09 -9.10 0.74
C ALA A 189 -4.97 -10.62 0.48
N LEU A 190 -5.30 -11.06 -0.74
CA LEU A 190 -5.13 -12.46 -1.16
C LEU A 190 -3.66 -12.88 -1.15
N ALA A 191 -2.77 -12.01 -1.62
CA ALA A 191 -1.34 -12.24 -1.61
C ALA A 191 -0.78 -12.39 -0.17
N LEU A 192 -1.24 -11.56 0.77
CA LEU A 192 -0.90 -11.68 2.19
C LEU A 192 -1.35 -13.02 2.78
N SER A 193 -2.54 -13.50 2.40
CA SER A 193 -3.05 -14.78 2.89
C SER A 193 -2.31 -16.00 2.31
N THR A 194 -1.82 -15.89 1.07
CA THR A 194 -1.34 -17.07 0.30
C THR A 194 0.19 -17.15 0.20
N TYR A 195 0.89 -16.02 0.06
CA TYR A 195 2.32 -16.05 -0.27
C TYR A 195 3.21 -16.53 0.89
N PRO A 196 2.94 -16.20 2.17
CA PRO A 196 3.67 -16.80 3.28
C PRO A 196 3.59 -18.32 3.30
N LEU A 197 2.39 -18.89 3.06
CA LEU A 197 2.20 -20.33 2.97
C LEU A 197 2.96 -20.92 1.78
N ILE A 198 2.94 -20.26 0.62
CA ILE A 198 3.72 -20.70 -0.54
C ILE A 198 5.22 -20.69 -0.22
N ALA A 199 5.74 -19.63 0.42
CA ALA A 199 7.14 -19.54 0.80
C ALA A 199 7.55 -20.68 1.75
N GLU A 200 6.71 -20.98 2.74
CA GLU A 200 6.91 -22.10 3.68
C GLU A 200 6.89 -23.46 2.97
N THR A 201 5.89 -23.72 2.12
CA THR A 201 5.78 -25.01 1.39
C THR A 201 6.94 -25.26 0.43
N LEU A 202 7.55 -24.20 -0.10
CA LEU A 202 8.74 -24.28 -0.96
C LEU A 202 10.05 -24.32 -0.16
N GLY A 203 9.99 -24.21 1.17
CA GLY A 203 11.18 -24.21 2.03
C GLY A 203 12.09 -23.00 1.79
N LEU A 204 11.54 -21.86 1.39
CA LEU A 204 12.33 -20.64 1.19
C LEU A 204 12.94 -20.18 2.50
N ASP A 205 14.21 -19.78 2.46
CA ASP A 205 14.84 -19.16 3.62
C ASP A 205 14.22 -17.78 3.91
N ALA A 206 14.58 -17.17 5.05
CA ALA A 206 14.01 -15.90 5.46
C ALA A 206 14.27 -14.76 4.45
N THR A 207 15.41 -14.79 3.76
CA THR A 207 15.81 -13.76 2.80
C THR A 207 14.97 -13.86 1.52
N ALA A 208 14.88 -15.06 0.95
CA ALA A 208 14.08 -15.36 -0.23
C ALA A 208 12.58 -15.16 0.03
N ALA A 209 12.07 -15.62 1.17
CA ALA A 209 10.68 -15.45 1.57
C ALA A 209 10.33 -13.96 1.78
N GLY A 210 11.20 -13.23 2.48
CA GLY A 210 11.05 -11.79 2.68
C GLY A 210 11.10 -11.01 1.37
N TYR A 211 11.98 -11.40 0.45
CA TYR A 211 12.05 -10.82 -0.89
C TYR A 211 10.77 -11.10 -1.70
N LEU A 212 10.31 -12.36 -1.74
CA LEU A 212 9.09 -12.76 -2.45
C LEU A 212 7.91 -11.90 -2.00
N VAL A 213 7.66 -11.85 -0.69
CA VAL A 213 6.53 -11.12 -0.11
C VAL A 213 6.68 -9.61 -0.31
N GLY A 214 7.87 -9.04 -0.05
CA GLY A 214 8.14 -7.61 -0.24
C GLY A 214 8.03 -7.15 -1.70
N ALA A 215 8.48 -7.98 -2.64
CA ALA A 215 8.48 -7.65 -4.07
C ALA A 215 7.11 -7.86 -4.73
N SER A 216 6.27 -8.78 -4.23
CA SER A 216 5.04 -9.17 -4.93
C SER A 216 3.74 -8.67 -4.28
N ILE A 217 3.63 -8.61 -2.94
CA ILE A 217 2.46 -8.00 -2.27
C ILE A 217 2.40 -6.52 -2.63
N HIS A 218 1.22 -5.93 -2.80
CA HIS A 218 1.07 -4.59 -3.38
C HIS A 218 0.99 -3.49 -2.32
N ASP A 219 0.24 -3.71 -1.25
CA ASP A 219 0.14 -2.78 -0.12
C ASP A 219 1.40 -2.85 0.78
N VAL A 220 1.81 -1.71 1.33
CA VAL A 220 3.03 -1.60 2.15
C VAL A 220 2.85 -2.30 3.49
N ALA A 221 1.73 -2.06 4.16
CA ALA A 221 1.46 -2.61 5.49
C ALA A 221 1.32 -4.14 5.41
N GLN A 222 0.60 -4.61 4.38
CA GLN A 222 0.42 -6.05 4.16
C GLN A 222 1.71 -6.75 3.75
N ALA A 223 2.55 -6.15 2.89
CA ALA A 223 3.82 -6.78 2.51
C ALA A 223 4.76 -6.95 3.70
N ILE A 224 4.93 -5.87 4.48
CA ILE A 224 5.76 -5.89 5.68
C ILE A 224 5.17 -6.88 6.69
N GLY A 225 3.86 -6.84 6.91
CA GLY A 225 3.17 -7.72 7.82
C GLY A 225 3.26 -9.20 7.45
N GLY A 226 3.17 -9.50 6.15
CA GLY A 226 3.38 -10.86 5.63
C GLY A 226 4.80 -11.35 5.82
N GLY A 227 5.81 -10.48 5.68
CA GLY A 227 7.20 -10.84 6.00
C GLY A 227 7.37 -11.19 7.48
N TYR A 228 6.85 -10.35 8.38
CA TYR A 228 6.90 -10.60 9.83
C TYR A 228 6.02 -11.76 10.29
N ALA A 229 5.05 -12.19 9.49
CA ALA A 229 4.30 -13.42 9.72
C ALA A 229 5.15 -14.68 9.48
N ILE A 230 6.20 -14.59 8.66
CA ILE A 230 7.13 -15.69 8.38
C ILE A 230 8.24 -15.69 9.42
N SER A 231 8.95 -14.57 9.58
CA SER A 231 9.98 -14.37 10.62
C SER A 231 10.41 -12.90 10.70
N ASP A 232 11.10 -12.53 11.77
CA ASP A 232 11.63 -11.16 11.92
C ASP A 232 12.65 -10.79 10.84
N ALA A 233 13.47 -11.75 10.42
CA ALA A 233 14.42 -11.58 9.32
C ALA A 233 13.70 -11.39 7.97
N ALA A 234 12.68 -12.20 7.69
CA ALA A 234 11.86 -12.04 6.49
C ALA A 234 11.10 -10.70 6.48
N GLY A 235 10.61 -10.25 7.63
CA GLY A 235 9.98 -8.95 7.81
C GLY A 235 10.93 -7.77 7.54
N ALA A 236 12.16 -7.84 8.04
CA ALA A 236 13.18 -6.84 7.76
C ALA A 236 13.51 -6.78 6.26
N GLN A 237 13.71 -7.94 5.62
CA GLN A 237 13.99 -8.03 4.19
C GLN A 237 12.81 -7.53 3.34
N ALA A 238 11.57 -7.93 3.67
CA ALA A 238 10.37 -7.45 3.02
C ALA A 238 10.24 -5.93 3.13
N THR A 239 10.57 -5.35 4.28
CA THR A 239 10.57 -3.90 4.51
C THR A 239 11.53 -3.19 3.57
N ILE A 240 12.77 -3.67 3.45
CA ILE A 240 13.76 -3.02 2.58
C ILE A 240 13.31 -3.08 1.12
N ILE A 241 12.93 -4.25 0.62
CA ILE A 241 12.47 -4.42 -0.77
C ILE A 241 11.22 -3.58 -1.05
N LYS A 242 10.29 -3.52 -0.08
CA LYS A 242 9.06 -2.74 -0.22
C LYS A 242 9.32 -1.24 -0.27
N LEU A 243 10.16 -0.73 0.62
CA LEU A 243 10.50 0.69 0.65
C LEU A 243 11.36 1.11 -0.55
N ALA A 244 12.21 0.22 -1.06
CA ALA A 244 12.90 0.44 -2.33
C ALA A 244 11.90 0.65 -3.48
N ARG A 245 10.83 -0.17 -3.57
CA ARG A 245 9.76 0.04 -4.56
C ARG A 245 9.04 1.37 -4.35
N VAL A 246 8.72 1.73 -3.11
CA VAL A 246 8.05 3.01 -2.80
C VAL A 246 8.93 4.19 -3.20
N ALA A 247 10.25 4.13 -2.97
CA ALA A 247 11.18 5.18 -3.40
C ALA A 247 11.21 5.35 -4.94
N LEU A 248 10.99 4.25 -5.68
CA LEU A 248 10.87 4.26 -7.14
C LEU A 248 9.52 4.79 -7.66
N LEU A 249 8.56 5.12 -6.80
CA LEU A 249 7.29 5.76 -7.20
C LEU A 249 7.56 7.06 -7.99
N ALA A 250 8.40 7.90 -7.41
CA ALA A 250 8.81 9.19 -7.94
C ALA A 250 9.31 9.12 -9.40
N PRO A 251 10.39 8.37 -9.70
CA PRO A 251 10.91 8.25 -11.05
C PRO A 251 9.92 7.56 -12.00
N VAL A 252 9.20 6.53 -11.56
CA VAL A 252 8.24 5.83 -12.44
C VAL A 252 7.08 6.75 -12.84
N VAL A 253 6.53 7.53 -11.91
CA VAL A 253 5.46 8.50 -12.22
C VAL A 253 5.96 9.58 -13.18
N ALA A 254 7.21 10.05 -13.01
CA ALA A 254 7.83 11.00 -13.94
C ALA A 254 7.98 10.41 -15.35
N LEU A 255 8.44 9.17 -15.47
CA LEU A 255 8.54 8.47 -16.75
C LEU A 255 7.17 8.31 -17.43
N VAL A 256 6.14 7.96 -16.67
CA VAL A 256 4.76 7.88 -17.20
C VAL A 256 4.27 9.26 -17.66
N ALA A 257 4.54 10.32 -16.91
CA ALA A 257 4.16 11.68 -17.30
C ALA A 257 4.83 12.10 -18.63
N LEU A 258 6.13 11.82 -18.77
CA LEU A 258 6.87 12.07 -20.01
C LEU A 258 6.31 11.23 -21.17
N TRP A 259 6.01 9.96 -20.92
CA TRP A 259 5.47 9.06 -21.94
C TRP A 259 4.08 9.48 -22.45
N LEU A 260 3.25 10.06 -21.58
CA LEU A 260 1.91 10.52 -21.96
C LEU A 260 1.90 11.86 -22.70
N GLY A 261 3.00 12.62 -22.68
CA GLY A 261 3.11 13.98 -23.21
C GLY A 261 2.24 15.00 -22.46
N GLU A 262 2.66 16.26 -22.38
CA GLU A 262 1.99 17.36 -21.63
C GLU A 262 0.60 17.78 -22.19
N ALA A 263 -0.33 16.85 -22.42
CA ALA A 263 -1.63 17.11 -23.05
C ALA A 263 -2.84 16.74 -22.18
N GLY A 264 -2.74 16.92 -20.85
CA GLY A 264 -3.85 16.64 -19.92
C GLY A 264 -3.78 17.39 -18.59
N ALA A 265 -3.11 18.54 -18.58
CA ALA A 265 -2.66 19.19 -17.36
C ALA A 265 -3.51 20.45 -17.08
N SER A 266 -4.63 20.27 -16.37
CA SER A 266 -5.35 21.38 -15.73
C SER A 266 -4.41 22.13 -14.75
N GLY A 267 -4.70 23.41 -14.53
CA GLY A 267 -3.77 24.50 -14.16
C GLY A 267 -2.82 24.36 -12.94
N GLU A 268 -2.88 23.30 -12.14
CA GLU A 268 -1.85 23.03 -11.12
C GLU A 268 -0.53 22.48 -11.70
N SER A 269 -0.54 22.12 -12.98
CA SER A 269 0.51 21.39 -13.69
C SER A 269 1.72 22.23 -14.13
N ARG A 270 1.76 23.50 -13.75
CA ARG A 270 2.90 24.40 -13.98
C ARG A 270 3.93 24.44 -12.84
N LYS A 271 3.72 23.70 -11.73
CA LYS A 271 4.73 23.62 -10.67
C LYS A 271 5.88 22.69 -11.10
N PRO A 272 7.16 23.06 -10.90
CA PRO A 272 8.29 22.23 -11.32
C PRO A 272 8.20 20.83 -10.71
N MET A 273 8.55 19.81 -11.51
CA MET A 273 8.38 18.39 -11.19
C MET A 273 9.02 17.99 -9.84
N TRP A 274 10.16 18.58 -9.48
CA TRP A 274 10.80 18.41 -8.17
C TRP A 274 9.96 18.85 -6.97
N ARG A 275 9.04 19.82 -7.15
CA ARG A 275 8.12 20.29 -6.09
C ARG A 275 6.84 19.44 -6.01
N ARG A 276 6.58 18.59 -7.02
CA ARG A 276 5.50 17.58 -7.04
C ARG A 276 5.94 16.22 -6.50
N ILE A 277 7.24 15.95 -6.53
CA ILE A 277 7.82 14.66 -6.17
C ILE A 277 8.62 14.84 -4.88
N SER A 278 7.90 15.02 -3.76
CA SER A 278 8.52 14.94 -2.44
C SER A 278 8.53 13.47 -2.00
N MET A 279 9.70 12.94 -1.68
CA MET A 279 9.80 11.64 -1.01
C MET A 279 8.95 11.69 0.28
N PRO A 280 8.08 10.69 0.54
CA PRO A 280 7.25 10.72 1.74
C PRO A 280 8.12 10.88 2.99
N TRP A 281 7.74 11.81 3.87
CA TRP A 281 8.54 12.15 5.05
C TRP A 281 8.89 10.93 5.91
N PHE A 282 8.01 9.92 5.95
CA PHE A 282 8.20 8.70 6.73
C PHE A 282 9.33 7.83 6.17
N ILE A 283 9.62 7.88 4.87
CA ILE A 283 10.77 7.18 4.28
C ILE A 283 12.06 7.87 4.72
N ILE A 284 12.06 9.20 4.73
CA ILE A 284 13.22 9.99 5.20
C ILE A 284 13.47 9.69 6.69
N ALA A 285 12.42 9.69 7.51
CA ALA A 285 12.52 9.35 8.93
C ALA A 285 12.93 7.89 9.18
N PHE A 286 12.43 6.93 8.37
CA PHE A 286 12.90 5.54 8.40
C PHE A 286 14.39 5.46 8.09
N LEU A 287 14.85 6.07 6.99
CA LEU A 287 16.28 6.08 6.62
C LEU A 287 17.14 6.74 7.70
N ALA A 288 16.65 7.82 8.33
CA ALA A 288 17.34 8.44 9.46
C ALA A 288 17.51 7.46 10.62
N LEU A 289 16.46 6.71 11.00
CA LEU A 289 16.57 5.69 12.05
C LEU A 289 17.47 4.52 11.65
N VAL A 290 17.47 4.09 10.39
CA VAL A 290 18.41 3.09 9.88
C VAL A 290 19.86 3.58 10.02
N LEU A 291 20.13 4.85 9.67
CA LEU A 291 21.44 5.45 9.84
C LEU A 291 21.87 5.43 11.31
N VAL A 292 20.99 5.90 12.21
CA VAL A 292 21.29 5.90 13.64
C VAL A 292 21.54 4.48 14.14
N ASN A 293 20.69 3.51 13.79
CA ASN A 293 20.85 2.10 14.17
C ASN A 293 22.14 1.45 13.61
N SER A 294 22.67 1.97 12.50
CA SER A 294 23.90 1.47 11.89
C SER A 294 25.17 2.00 12.54
N PHE A 295 25.13 3.20 13.11
CA PHE A 295 26.30 3.84 13.75
C PHE A 295 26.26 3.78 15.28
N VAL A 296 25.07 3.61 15.86
CA VAL A 296 24.85 3.54 17.30
C VAL A 296 24.21 2.20 17.59
N SER A 297 24.91 1.36 18.35
CA SER A 297 24.36 0.11 18.85
C SER A 297 23.16 0.41 19.75
N MET A 298 21.96 0.15 19.25
CA MET A 298 20.73 0.34 20.00
C MET A 298 20.66 -0.66 21.16
N PRO A 299 20.29 -0.23 22.38
CA PRO A 299 19.98 -1.17 23.45
C PRO A 299 18.90 -2.14 23.00
N GLY A 300 19.06 -3.44 23.29
CA GLY A 300 18.11 -4.48 22.87
C GLY A 300 16.66 -4.15 23.24
N CYS A 301 16.44 -3.58 24.43
CA CYS A 301 15.11 -3.15 24.88
C CYS A 301 14.48 -2.07 23.99
N VAL A 302 15.25 -1.16 23.39
CA VAL A 302 14.73 -0.12 22.49
C VAL A 302 14.34 -0.75 21.15
N ALA A 303 15.20 -1.63 20.63
CA ALA A 303 14.95 -2.32 19.38
C ALA A 303 13.72 -3.24 19.48
N GLU A 304 13.65 -4.08 20.50
CA GLU A 304 12.55 -5.04 20.72
C GLU A 304 11.21 -4.34 20.93
N ASN A 305 11.16 -3.34 21.82
CA ASN A 305 9.92 -2.57 22.04
C ASN A 305 9.53 -1.75 20.80
N GLY A 306 10.51 -1.24 20.06
CA GLY A 306 10.29 -0.55 18.79
C GLY A 306 9.66 -1.47 17.72
N LEU A 307 10.14 -2.70 17.63
CA LEU A 307 9.58 -3.72 16.72
C LEU A 307 8.17 -4.12 17.15
N ALA A 308 7.95 -4.39 18.44
CA ALA A 308 6.62 -4.72 18.96
C ALA A 308 5.61 -3.60 18.70
N ALA A 309 5.98 -2.35 19.01
CA ALA A 309 5.17 -1.17 18.72
C ALA A 309 4.90 -1.01 17.22
N SER A 310 5.91 -1.24 16.37
CA SER A 310 5.74 -1.20 14.92
C SER A 310 4.74 -2.24 14.43
N LYS A 311 4.90 -3.51 14.80
CA LYS A 311 3.99 -4.60 14.42
C LYS A 311 2.55 -4.30 14.84
N PHE A 312 2.36 -3.76 16.04
CA PHE A 312 1.05 -3.37 16.55
C PHE A 312 0.43 -2.21 15.76
N LEU A 313 1.22 -1.17 15.44
CA LEU A 313 0.77 -0.05 14.62
C LEU A 313 0.42 -0.47 13.18
N LEU A 314 1.20 -1.39 12.60
CA LEU A 314 0.91 -1.97 11.29
C LEU A 314 -0.38 -2.80 11.31
N LEU A 315 -0.60 -3.57 12.37
CA LEU A 315 -1.87 -4.30 12.57
C LEU A 315 -3.05 -3.34 12.60
N LEU A 316 -3.00 -2.28 13.42
CA LEU A 316 -4.05 -1.26 13.47
C LEU A 316 -4.29 -0.64 12.09
N ALA A 317 -3.22 -0.30 11.36
CA ALA A 317 -3.32 0.30 10.04
C ALA A 317 -3.97 -0.65 9.02
N VAL A 318 -3.58 -1.93 9.01
CA VAL A 318 -4.18 -2.94 8.12
C VAL A 318 -5.64 -3.17 8.46
N THR A 319 -5.98 -3.33 9.75
CA THR A 319 -7.37 -3.49 10.20
C THR A 319 -8.22 -2.29 9.80
N ALA A 320 -7.74 -1.06 10.04
CA ALA A 320 -8.46 0.14 9.65
C ALA A 320 -8.64 0.26 8.12
N THR A 321 -7.59 -0.06 7.35
CA THR A 321 -7.66 -0.06 5.88
C THR A 321 -8.66 -1.08 5.37
N ALA A 322 -8.70 -2.27 5.97
CA ALA A 322 -9.64 -3.33 5.64
C ALA A 322 -11.09 -2.93 5.93
N MET A 323 -11.34 -2.30 7.09
CA MET A 323 -12.67 -1.74 7.42
C MET A 323 -13.12 -0.68 6.41
N ARG A 324 -12.20 0.09 5.83
CA ARG A 324 -12.51 1.11 4.82
C ARG A 324 -12.68 0.55 3.40
N SER A 325 -12.47 -0.74 3.19
CA SER A 325 -12.50 -1.36 1.86
C SER A 325 -13.94 -1.57 1.36
N ARG A 326 -14.35 -0.84 0.31
CA ARG A 326 -15.69 -0.91 -0.29
C ARG A 326 -15.84 -2.10 -1.23
N LEU A 327 -16.01 -3.30 -0.67
CA LEU A 327 -16.09 -4.54 -1.43
C LEU A 327 -17.29 -4.59 -2.40
N SER A 328 -18.39 -3.91 -2.04
CA SER A 328 -19.61 -3.80 -2.86
C SER A 328 -19.34 -3.27 -4.27
N LEU A 329 -18.40 -2.33 -4.42
CA LEU A 329 -18.05 -1.75 -5.71
C LEU A 329 -17.46 -2.77 -6.69
N LEU A 330 -16.80 -3.82 -6.19
CA LEU A 330 -16.26 -4.87 -7.06
C LEU A 330 -17.33 -5.82 -7.58
N LEU A 331 -18.34 -6.09 -6.75
CA LEU A 331 -19.48 -6.92 -7.16
C LEU A 331 -20.30 -6.24 -8.26
N GLU A 332 -20.43 -4.91 -8.19
CA GLU A 332 -21.16 -4.10 -9.19
C GLU A 332 -20.36 -3.90 -10.50
N ALA A 333 -19.04 -3.82 -10.42
CA ALA A 333 -18.17 -3.51 -11.57
C ALA A 333 -17.95 -4.66 -12.56
N GLY A 334 -18.23 -5.91 -12.14
CA GLY A 334 -17.95 -7.11 -12.92
C GLY A 334 -16.45 -7.44 -13.03
N TRP A 335 -16.14 -8.52 -13.76
CA TRP A 335 -14.79 -9.10 -13.79
C TRP A 335 -13.80 -8.39 -14.74
N ARG A 336 -14.29 -7.72 -15.80
CA ARG A 336 -13.42 -7.11 -16.83
C ARG A 336 -12.47 -6.05 -16.26
N PRO A 337 -12.93 -5.07 -15.44
CA PRO A 337 -12.06 -4.08 -14.81
C PRO A 337 -10.95 -4.65 -13.94
N LEU A 338 -11.09 -5.88 -13.44
CA LEU A 338 -10.11 -6.54 -12.57
C LEU A 338 -8.99 -7.27 -13.33
N VAL A 339 -9.19 -7.61 -14.61
CA VAL A 339 -8.20 -8.34 -15.42
C VAL A 339 -6.81 -7.68 -15.42
N PRO A 340 -6.66 -6.34 -15.57
CA PRO A 340 -5.35 -5.68 -15.49
C PRO A 340 -4.66 -5.86 -14.15
N VAL A 341 -5.42 -5.81 -13.05
CA VAL A 341 -4.88 -6.02 -11.70
C VAL A 341 -4.43 -7.46 -11.55
N ILE A 342 -5.30 -8.42 -11.90
CA ILE A 342 -5.01 -9.86 -11.78
C ILE A 342 -3.77 -10.25 -12.58
N THR A 343 -3.70 -9.81 -13.84
CA THR A 343 -2.54 -10.10 -14.71
C THR A 343 -1.25 -9.49 -14.17
N ALA A 344 -1.28 -8.24 -13.69
CA ALA A 344 -0.15 -7.61 -13.03
C ALA A 344 0.27 -8.34 -11.74
N THR A 345 -0.69 -8.77 -10.93
CA THR A 345 -0.45 -9.52 -9.68
C THR A 345 0.21 -10.86 -9.96
N LEU A 346 -0.32 -11.63 -10.92
CA LEU A 346 0.24 -12.91 -11.31
C LEU A 346 1.65 -12.77 -11.89
N ALA A 347 1.89 -11.79 -12.74
CA ALA A 347 3.22 -11.53 -13.29
C ALA A 347 4.22 -11.11 -12.20
N SER A 348 3.80 -10.23 -11.29
CA SER A 348 4.61 -9.79 -10.14
C SER A 348 5.00 -10.99 -9.27
N PHE A 349 4.03 -11.85 -8.94
CA PHE A 349 4.25 -13.04 -8.14
C PHE A 349 5.17 -14.06 -8.83
N ALA A 350 4.87 -14.42 -10.07
CA ALA A 350 5.67 -15.39 -10.82
C ALA A 350 7.12 -14.93 -10.96
N MET A 351 7.33 -13.65 -11.28
CA MET A 351 8.67 -13.09 -11.41
C MET A 351 9.38 -12.98 -10.05
N ALA A 352 8.67 -12.57 -8.99
CA ALA A 352 9.24 -12.50 -7.65
C ALA A 352 9.63 -13.89 -7.13
N LEU A 353 8.82 -14.91 -7.40
CA LEU A 353 9.10 -16.29 -7.05
C LEU A 353 10.30 -16.83 -7.83
N PHE A 354 10.39 -16.54 -9.13
CA PHE A 354 11.55 -16.89 -9.94
C PHE A 354 12.84 -16.26 -9.38
N VAL A 355 12.83 -14.96 -9.09
CA VAL A 355 13.99 -14.27 -8.51
C VAL A 355 14.33 -14.84 -7.12
N ALA A 356 13.33 -15.06 -6.26
CA ALA A 356 13.54 -15.58 -4.91
C ALA A 356 14.07 -17.03 -4.87
N THR A 357 13.83 -17.84 -5.91
CA THR A 357 14.25 -19.25 -5.94
C THR A 357 15.55 -19.46 -6.72
N MET A 358 15.87 -18.59 -7.67
CA MET A 358 17.00 -18.78 -8.58
C MET A 358 18.15 -17.80 -8.34
N LEU A 359 17.89 -16.63 -7.74
CA LEU A 359 18.84 -15.52 -7.66
C LEU A 359 19.12 -15.03 -6.23
N ILE A 360 18.40 -15.57 -5.25
CA ILE A 360 18.53 -15.27 -3.82
C ILE A 360 18.71 -16.60 -3.11
#